data_AF-A0A2N5M7D5-F1
#
_entry.id   AF-A0A2N5M7D5-F1
#
_cell.length_a   1.000
_cell.length_b   1.000
_cell.length_c   1.000
_cell.angle_alpha   90.00
_cell.angle_beta   90.00
_cell.angle_gamma   90.00
#
_symmetry.space_group_name_H-M   'P 1'
#
loop_
_entity.id
_entity.type
_entity.pdbx_description
1 polymer ?
#
loop_
_entity_poly.entity_id
_entity_poly.type
_entity_poly.pdbx_seq_one_letter_code
_entity_poly.pdbx_strand_id
1 'polypeptide(L)'
;MELAQNLYKLMKEHANEENRVPMENYMKNQFPFFGIKSPERKKLVSVFFKEAGVFKEPFSHQLVRELWSFPQREMQYAALDYCGKFIKKFAKEDITFFKELLISKSWWDTVDSIAPPIIGAIAMRFPETAEEYMEGWAVHENMWLRRTAILFQLKYKNNTDVERLYRYICLNADSKEFFIQKAIGWALREYSKTDPASVRKFIESTDLAKLSVREGSKYI
;
A
#
# COMPACT_ATOMS: atom_id res chain seq x y z
N MET A 1 -11.02 -22.31 0.18
CA MET A 1 -10.42 -23.10 -0.93
C MET A 1 -11.14 -22.96 -2.26
N GLU A 2 -12.44 -23.27 -2.37
CA GLU A 2 -13.12 -23.28 -3.68
C GLU A 2 -13.18 -21.90 -4.36
N LEU A 3 -13.49 -20.85 -3.60
CA LEU A 3 -13.71 -19.52 -4.18
C LEU A 3 -12.44 -18.91 -4.80
N ALA A 4 -11.31 -18.96 -4.11
CA ALA A 4 -10.04 -18.42 -4.61
C ALA A 4 -9.56 -19.19 -5.86
N GLN A 5 -9.78 -20.50 -5.90
CA GLN A 5 -9.50 -21.33 -7.07
C GLN A 5 -10.44 -21.03 -8.24
N ASN A 6 -11.72 -20.77 -7.98
CA ASN A 6 -12.68 -20.38 -9.02
C ASN A 6 -12.33 -19.02 -9.62
N LEU A 7 -11.92 -18.05 -8.79
CA LEU A 7 -11.42 -16.77 -9.30
C LEU A 7 -10.14 -16.96 -10.11
N TYR A 8 -9.21 -17.80 -9.65
CA TYR A 8 -7.99 -18.10 -10.39
C TYR A 8 -8.29 -18.66 -11.79
N LYS A 9 -9.23 -19.63 -11.90
CA LYS A 9 -9.66 -20.18 -13.19
C LYS A 9 -10.25 -19.11 -14.09
N LEU A 10 -11.18 -18.30 -13.57
CA LEU A 10 -11.79 -17.19 -14.30
C LEU A 10 -10.74 -16.21 -14.83
N MET A 11 -9.77 -15.84 -14.00
CA MET A 11 -8.67 -14.95 -14.37
C MET A 11 -7.78 -15.59 -15.44
N LYS A 12 -7.48 -16.89 -15.33
CA LYS A 12 -6.70 -17.62 -16.33
C LYS A 12 -7.39 -17.67 -17.69
N GLU A 13 -8.71 -17.81 -17.73
CA GLU A 13 -9.51 -17.79 -18.97
C GLU A 13 -9.48 -16.42 -19.67
N HIS A 14 -9.21 -15.35 -18.93
CA HIS A 14 -9.09 -13.98 -19.45
C HIS A 14 -7.63 -13.53 -19.56
N ALA A 15 -6.66 -14.45 -19.46
CA ALA A 15 -5.26 -14.11 -19.57
C ALA A 15 -4.93 -13.53 -20.95
N ASN A 16 -4.02 -12.55 -20.97
CA ASN A 16 -3.58 -11.88 -22.19
C ASN A 16 -2.04 -11.85 -22.24
N GLU A 17 -1.48 -12.71 -23.09
CA GLU A 17 -0.03 -12.90 -23.20
C GLU A 17 0.70 -11.65 -23.70
N GLU A 18 0.11 -10.89 -24.63
CA GLU A 18 0.70 -9.66 -25.16
C GLU A 18 0.89 -8.59 -24.08
N ASN A 19 -0.06 -8.50 -23.14
CA ASN A 19 0.03 -7.60 -22.00
C ASN A 19 0.90 -8.14 -20.87
N ARG A 20 1.07 -9.46 -20.75
CA ARG A 20 1.79 -10.10 -19.64
C ARG A 20 3.23 -9.62 -19.55
N VAL A 21 4.00 -9.76 -20.65
CA VAL A 21 5.43 -9.42 -20.70
C VAL A 21 5.71 -7.96 -20.28
N PRO A 22 5.04 -6.92 -20.82
CA PRO A 22 5.29 -5.55 -20.38
C PRO A 22 4.89 -5.31 -18.91
N MET A 23 3.85 -5.99 -18.39
CA MET A 23 3.44 -5.89 -16.99
C MET A 23 4.47 -6.51 -16.04
N GLU A 24 5.02 -7.68 -16.38
CA GLU A 24 6.11 -8.33 -15.64
C GLU A 24 7.38 -7.47 -15.63
N ASN A 25 7.78 -6.94 -16.79
CA ASN A 25 8.92 -6.04 -16.92
C ASN A 25 8.78 -4.77 -16.08
N TYR A 26 7.58 -4.19 -16.04
CA TYR A 26 7.30 -3.01 -15.19
C TYR A 26 7.52 -3.31 -13.70
N MET A 27 7.23 -4.53 -13.27
CA MET A 27 7.53 -5.02 -11.91
C MET A 27 8.91 -5.65 -11.78
N LYS A 28 9.83 -5.38 -12.71
CA LYS A 28 11.20 -5.93 -12.74
C LYS A 28 11.23 -7.46 -12.64
N ASN A 29 10.26 -8.12 -13.28
CA ASN A 29 10.11 -9.58 -13.33
C ASN A 29 10.09 -10.27 -11.95
N GLN A 30 9.61 -9.56 -10.92
CA GLN A 30 9.48 -10.10 -9.56
C GLN A 30 8.26 -11.00 -9.37
N PHE A 31 7.24 -10.85 -10.23
CA PHE A 31 5.98 -11.57 -10.13
C PHE A 31 5.50 -11.97 -11.51
N PRO A 32 4.93 -13.17 -11.67
CA PRO A 32 4.21 -13.52 -12.89
C PRO A 32 2.87 -12.78 -12.96
N PHE A 33 2.34 -12.63 -14.17
CA PHE A 33 1.04 -12.00 -14.41
C PHE A 33 0.15 -12.88 -15.30
N PHE A 34 -1.16 -12.64 -15.26
CA PHE A 34 -2.08 -13.09 -16.31
C PHE A 34 -2.08 -12.15 -17.52
N GLY A 35 -1.67 -10.89 -17.33
CA GLY A 35 -1.72 -9.85 -18.36
C GLY A 35 -3.03 -9.05 -18.39
N ILE A 36 -3.79 -9.07 -17.29
CA ILE A 36 -5.10 -8.43 -17.23
C ILE A 36 -4.96 -7.00 -16.69
N LYS A 37 -5.28 -6.02 -17.53
CA LYS A 37 -5.19 -4.60 -17.16
C LYS A 37 -6.21 -4.23 -16.10
N SER A 38 -5.87 -3.22 -15.29
CA SER A 38 -6.66 -2.79 -14.12
C SER A 38 -8.17 -2.58 -14.39
N PRO A 39 -8.63 -1.91 -15.46
CA PRO A 39 -10.06 -1.72 -15.70
C PRO A 39 -10.83 -3.04 -15.89
N GLU A 40 -10.26 -3.96 -16.67
CA GLU A 40 -10.84 -5.27 -16.95
C GLU A 40 -10.80 -6.16 -15.69
N ARG A 41 -9.62 -6.24 -15.04
CA ARG A 41 -9.45 -6.99 -13.80
C ARG A 41 -10.46 -6.56 -12.74
N LYS A 42 -10.60 -5.25 -12.50
CA LYS A 42 -11.55 -4.73 -11.50
C LYS A 42 -12.98 -5.08 -11.85
N LYS A 43 -13.36 -5.04 -13.13
CA LYS A 43 -14.68 -5.46 -13.59
C LYS A 43 -14.91 -6.95 -13.31
N LEU A 44 -14.00 -7.82 -13.75
CA LEU A 44 -14.08 -9.28 -13.55
C LEU A 44 -14.18 -9.65 -12.07
N VAL A 45 -13.24 -9.16 -11.25
CA VAL A 45 -13.19 -9.43 -9.81
C VAL A 45 -14.45 -8.90 -9.10
N SER A 46 -14.92 -7.70 -9.46
CA SER A 46 -16.12 -7.12 -8.85
C SER A 46 -17.39 -7.89 -9.18
N VAL A 47 -17.54 -8.39 -10.42
CA VAL A 47 -18.68 -9.23 -10.80
C VAL A 47 -18.63 -10.55 -10.03
N PHE A 48 -17.48 -11.22 -10.07
CA PHE A 48 -17.27 -12.50 -9.39
C PHE A 48 -17.58 -12.43 -7.89
N PHE A 49 -17.03 -11.45 -7.17
CA PHE A 49 -17.30 -11.30 -5.73
C PHE A 49 -18.75 -10.92 -5.42
N LYS A 50 -19.42 -10.17 -6.30
CA LYS A 50 -20.84 -9.83 -6.11
C LYS A 50 -21.73 -11.07 -6.26
N GLU A 51 -21.47 -11.90 -7.27
CA GLU A 51 -22.20 -13.14 -7.51
C GLU A 51 -21.95 -14.18 -6.42
N ALA A 52 -20.71 -14.30 -5.97
CA ALA A 52 -20.33 -15.15 -4.84
C ALA A 52 -20.86 -14.65 -3.48
N GLY A 53 -21.46 -13.45 -3.42
CA GLY A 53 -22.07 -12.93 -2.21
C GLY A 53 -21.11 -12.53 -1.09
N VAL A 54 -19.79 -12.54 -1.32
CA VAL A 54 -18.79 -12.37 -0.24
C VAL A 54 -18.85 -11.03 0.49
N PHE A 55 -19.48 -10.02 -0.09
CA PHE A 55 -19.67 -8.71 0.55
C PHE A 55 -20.85 -8.68 1.53
N LYS A 56 -21.70 -9.71 1.53
CA LYS A 56 -22.79 -9.89 2.49
C LYS A 56 -22.33 -10.61 3.76
N GLU A 57 -21.22 -11.34 3.66
CA GLU A 57 -20.60 -12.06 4.76
C GLU A 57 -19.62 -11.19 5.57
N PRO A 58 -19.24 -11.61 6.79
CA PRO A 58 -18.12 -11.04 7.51
C PRO A 58 -16.82 -11.09 6.69
N PHE A 59 -15.88 -10.19 7.00
CA PHE A 59 -14.58 -10.17 6.34
C PHE A 59 -13.84 -11.49 6.59
N SER A 60 -13.29 -12.09 5.54
CA SER A 60 -12.54 -13.34 5.61
C SER A 60 -11.04 -13.10 5.41
N HIS A 61 -10.27 -13.12 6.50
CA HIS A 61 -8.80 -13.13 6.43
C HIS A 61 -8.29 -14.34 5.66
N GLN A 62 -8.97 -15.50 5.79
CA GLN A 62 -8.61 -16.72 5.07
C GLN A 62 -8.71 -16.53 3.55
N LEU A 63 -9.79 -15.93 3.04
CA LEU A 63 -9.93 -15.67 1.61
C LEU A 63 -8.78 -14.81 1.08
N VAL A 64 -8.41 -13.77 1.83
CA VAL A 64 -7.29 -12.90 1.44
C VAL A 64 -5.98 -13.68 1.42
N ARG A 65 -5.69 -14.52 2.42
CA ARG A 65 -4.48 -15.38 2.42
C ARG A 65 -4.46 -16.37 1.26
N GLU A 66 -5.61 -16.98 0.93
CA GLU A 66 -5.74 -17.89 -0.22
C GLU A 66 -5.51 -17.16 -1.55
N LEU A 67 -6.07 -15.96 -1.75
CA LEU A 67 -5.79 -15.15 -2.93
C LEU A 67 -4.31 -14.73 -2.97
N TRP A 68 -3.75 -14.37 -1.82
CA TRP A 68 -2.36 -13.95 -1.69
C TRP A 68 -1.37 -15.07 -2.00
N SER A 69 -1.74 -16.35 -1.82
CA SER A 69 -0.84 -17.48 -2.06
C SER A 69 -0.55 -17.74 -3.54
N PHE A 70 -1.45 -17.36 -4.45
CA PHE A 70 -1.24 -17.55 -5.90
C PHE A 70 -0.07 -16.73 -6.45
N PRO A 71 0.69 -17.26 -7.43
CA PRO A 71 1.87 -16.58 -7.92
C PRO A 71 1.53 -15.32 -8.74
N GLN A 72 0.44 -15.31 -9.50
CA GLN A 72 0.08 -14.21 -10.40
C GLN A 72 -0.31 -12.95 -9.62
N ARG A 73 0.30 -11.83 -10.00
CA ARG A 73 0.17 -10.57 -9.27
C ARG A 73 -1.26 -10.04 -9.18
N GLU A 74 -2.08 -10.34 -10.19
CA GLU A 74 -3.49 -9.94 -10.20
C GLU A 74 -4.31 -10.61 -9.10
N MET A 75 -3.85 -11.72 -8.52
CA MET A 75 -4.52 -12.36 -7.38
C MET A 75 -4.31 -11.56 -6.08
N GLN A 76 -3.13 -10.96 -5.86
CA GLN A 76 -2.93 -10.02 -4.74
C GLN A 76 -3.78 -8.76 -4.96
N TYR A 77 -3.91 -8.28 -6.20
CA TYR A 77 -4.80 -7.15 -6.47
C TYR A 77 -6.26 -7.49 -6.20
N ALA A 78 -6.73 -8.68 -6.56
CA ALA A 78 -8.08 -9.11 -6.23
C ALA A 78 -8.31 -9.19 -4.70
N ALA A 79 -7.30 -9.66 -3.97
CA ALA A 79 -7.33 -9.68 -2.50
C ALA A 79 -7.46 -8.27 -1.91
N LEU A 80 -6.74 -7.29 -2.46
CA LEU A 80 -6.82 -5.88 -2.04
C LEU A 80 -8.13 -5.21 -2.47
N ASP A 81 -8.66 -5.53 -3.65
CA ASP A 81 -9.97 -5.08 -4.12
C ASP A 81 -11.08 -5.59 -3.17
N TYR A 82 -10.95 -6.82 -2.64
CA TYR A 82 -11.81 -7.36 -1.57
C TYR A 82 -11.65 -6.59 -0.26
N CYS A 83 -10.42 -6.43 0.26
CA CYS A 83 -10.14 -5.66 1.48
C CYS A 83 -10.70 -4.23 1.40
N GLY A 84 -10.62 -3.59 0.23
CA GLY A 84 -11.13 -2.26 -0.03
C GLY A 84 -12.62 -2.07 0.31
N LYS A 85 -13.44 -3.13 0.21
CA LYS A 85 -14.87 -3.10 0.55
C LYS A 85 -15.14 -3.16 2.05
N PHE A 86 -14.15 -3.52 2.86
CA PHE A 86 -14.26 -3.69 4.31
C PHE A 86 -13.44 -2.68 5.11
N ILE A 87 -12.80 -1.68 4.47
CA ILE A 87 -11.92 -0.70 5.14
C ILE A 87 -12.53 -0.09 6.42
N LYS A 88 -13.82 0.24 6.40
CA LYS A 88 -14.53 0.84 7.55
C LYS A 88 -14.85 -0.14 8.68
N LYS A 89 -14.73 -1.45 8.43
CA LYS A 89 -15.06 -2.54 9.35
C LYS A 89 -13.83 -3.12 10.07
N PHE A 90 -12.61 -2.81 9.62
CA PHE A 90 -11.39 -3.30 10.27
C PHE A 90 -11.23 -2.74 11.68
N ALA A 91 -10.86 -3.61 12.61
CA ALA A 91 -10.48 -3.30 13.98
C ALA A 91 -9.00 -2.94 14.04
N LYS A 92 -8.51 -2.51 15.21
CA LYS A 92 -7.10 -2.16 15.39
C LYS A 92 -6.18 -3.39 15.26
N GLU A 93 -6.64 -4.55 15.69
CA GLU A 93 -5.91 -5.81 15.69
C GLU A 93 -5.58 -6.29 14.26
N ASP A 94 -6.39 -5.88 13.27
CA ASP A 94 -6.19 -6.21 11.85
C ASP A 94 -4.87 -5.67 11.29
N ILE A 95 -4.22 -4.69 11.95
CA ILE A 95 -2.86 -4.23 11.58
C ILE A 95 -1.88 -5.39 11.56
N THR A 96 -2.01 -6.36 12.48
CA THR A 96 -1.12 -7.53 12.53
C THR A 96 -1.30 -8.39 11.28
N PHE A 97 -2.54 -8.56 10.82
CA PHE A 97 -2.81 -9.25 9.57
C PHE A 97 -2.23 -8.49 8.36
N PHE A 98 -2.43 -7.18 8.28
CA PHE A 98 -1.86 -6.40 7.18
C PHE A 98 -0.34 -6.35 7.21
N LYS A 99 0.29 -6.45 8.39
CA LYS A 99 1.74 -6.63 8.51
C LYS A 99 2.19 -7.90 7.79
N GLU A 100 1.49 -9.02 7.94
CA GLU A 100 1.80 -10.28 7.21
C GLU A 100 1.81 -10.05 5.69
N LEU A 101 0.86 -9.28 5.16
CA LEU A 101 0.79 -8.96 3.73
C LEU A 101 1.87 -7.97 3.30
N LEU A 102 2.20 -6.99 4.13
CA LEU A 102 3.24 -5.99 3.85
C LEU A 102 4.63 -6.62 3.73
N ILE A 103 4.88 -7.74 4.42
CA ILE A 103 6.17 -8.45 4.41
C ILE A 103 6.17 -9.71 3.52
N SER A 104 5.07 -10.01 2.82
CA SER A 104 4.97 -11.16 1.91
C SER A 104 4.56 -10.71 0.51
N LYS A 105 5.32 -11.15 -0.52
CA LYS A 105 5.14 -10.67 -1.91
C LYS A 105 5.17 -9.14 -1.99
N SER A 106 6.08 -8.55 -1.23
CA SER A 106 6.17 -7.11 -1.04
C SER A 106 6.73 -6.41 -2.27
N TRP A 107 5.99 -5.43 -2.76
CA TRP A 107 6.43 -4.46 -3.75
C TRP A 107 5.58 -3.21 -3.64
N TRP A 108 6.00 -2.10 -4.24
CA TRP A 108 5.39 -0.79 -4.01
C TRP A 108 3.90 -0.78 -4.35
N ASP A 109 3.46 -1.54 -5.35
CA ASP A 109 2.07 -1.63 -5.80
C ASP A 109 1.12 -2.24 -4.76
N THR A 110 1.53 -3.28 -4.03
CA THR A 110 0.72 -3.83 -2.93
C THR A 110 0.90 -3.01 -1.65
N VAL A 111 2.11 -2.61 -1.32
CA VAL A 111 2.40 -1.82 -0.11
C VAL A 111 1.65 -0.49 -0.13
N ASP A 112 1.67 0.24 -1.25
CA ASP A 112 0.99 1.52 -1.40
C ASP A 112 -0.54 1.37 -1.48
N SER A 113 -1.03 0.16 -1.79
CA SER A 113 -2.45 -0.18 -1.73
C SER A 113 -2.93 -0.60 -0.33
N ILE A 114 -2.01 -0.79 0.62
CA ILE A 114 -2.31 -1.12 2.02
C ILE A 114 -2.03 0.11 2.91
N ALA A 115 -0.87 0.73 2.77
CA ALA A 115 -0.36 1.73 3.71
C ALA A 115 -1.28 2.96 3.87
N PRO A 116 -1.48 3.85 2.88
CA PRO A 116 -2.44 4.94 3.02
C PRO A 116 -3.91 4.53 3.19
N PRO A 117 -4.48 3.62 2.36
CA PRO A 117 -5.93 3.42 2.36
C PRO A 117 -6.43 2.51 3.49
N ILE A 118 -5.64 1.53 3.93
CA ILE A 118 -6.04 0.54 4.94
C ILE A 118 -5.43 0.90 6.28
N ILE A 119 -4.09 0.88 6.41
CA ILE A 119 -3.41 1.21 7.67
C ILE A 119 -3.76 2.65 8.08
N GLY A 120 -3.71 3.59 7.13
CA GLY A 120 -4.13 4.97 7.38
C GLY A 120 -5.57 5.10 7.85
N ALA A 121 -6.51 4.29 7.34
CA ALA A 121 -7.90 4.32 7.80
C ALA A 121 -8.10 3.69 9.18
N ILE A 122 -7.33 2.65 9.53
CA ILE A 122 -7.34 2.05 10.86
C ILE A 122 -6.74 3.03 11.87
N ALA A 123 -5.56 3.57 11.60
CA ALA A 123 -4.88 4.51 12.50
C ALA A 123 -5.63 5.82 12.72
N MET A 124 -6.43 6.25 11.76
CA MET A 124 -7.32 7.41 11.93
C MET A 124 -8.48 7.12 12.88
N ARG A 125 -8.97 5.87 12.95
CA ARG A 125 -10.04 5.47 13.87
C ARG A 125 -9.51 5.07 15.25
N PHE A 126 -8.29 4.53 15.30
CA PHE A 126 -7.62 4.04 16.50
C PHE A 126 -6.22 4.68 16.59
N PRO A 127 -6.12 5.96 17.02
CA PRO A 127 -4.85 6.69 17.03
C PRO A 127 -3.73 6.01 17.83
N GLU A 128 -4.08 5.21 18.84
CA GLU A 128 -3.13 4.43 19.64
C GLU A 128 -2.29 3.46 18.80
N THR A 129 -2.82 3.01 17.67
CA THR A 129 -2.10 2.10 16.75
C THR A 129 -0.84 2.73 16.15
N ALA A 130 -0.79 4.06 16.07
CA ALA A 130 0.38 4.75 15.57
C ALA A 130 1.57 4.57 16.54
N GLU A 131 1.31 4.62 17.85
CA GLU A 131 2.31 4.35 18.90
C GLU A 131 2.62 2.85 19.02
N GLU A 132 1.60 1.99 19.01
CA GLU A 132 1.76 0.55 19.16
C GLU A 132 2.53 -0.11 17.99
N TYR A 133 2.36 0.40 16.76
CA TYR A 133 2.90 -0.24 15.56
C TYR A 133 3.81 0.67 14.71
N MET A 134 3.37 1.89 14.38
CA MET A 134 4.07 2.70 13.37
C MET A 134 5.43 3.20 13.85
N GLU A 135 5.59 3.51 15.15
CA GLU A 135 6.90 3.90 15.72
C GLU A 135 7.94 2.79 15.51
N GLY A 136 7.57 1.54 15.82
CA GLY A 136 8.44 0.39 15.58
C GLY A 136 8.67 0.12 14.09
N TRP A 137 7.66 0.33 13.25
CA TRP A 137 7.79 0.15 11.80
C TRP A 137 8.68 1.18 11.14
N ALA A 138 8.76 2.41 11.68
CA ALA A 138 9.59 3.49 11.15
C ALA A 138 11.10 3.17 11.20
N VAL A 139 11.53 2.30 12.13
CA VAL A 139 12.93 1.88 12.31
C VAL A 139 13.16 0.39 12.01
N HIS A 140 12.15 -0.32 11.52
CA HIS A 140 12.22 -1.76 11.29
C HIS A 140 13.20 -2.13 10.17
N GLU A 141 13.84 -3.30 10.24
CA GLU A 141 14.79 -3.78 9.20
C GLU A 141 14.17 -3.91 7.80
N ASN A 142 12.93 -4.42 7.74
CA ASN A 142 12.14 -4.50 6.51
C ASN A 142 11.72 -3.11 6.00
N MET A 143 12.23 -2.73 4.83
CA MET A 143 11.97 -1.43 4.22
C MET A 143 10.49 -1.16 3.87
N TRP A 144 9.68 -2.20 3.66
CA TRP A 144 8.26 -2.03 3.32
C TRP A 144 7.43 -1.61 4.54
N LEU A 145 7.84 -2.02 5.74
CA LEU A 145 7.26 -1.51 6.98
C LEU A 145 7.67 -0.05 7.23
N ARG A 146 8.95 0.31 7.00
CA ARG A 146 9.40 1.72 7.06
C ARG A 146 8.65 2.60 6.06
N ARG A 147 8.50 2.12 4.81
CA ARG A 147 7.70 2.79 3.77
C ARG A 147 6.25 2.98 4.22
N THR A 148 5.66 1.98 4.87
CA THR A 148 4.30 2.06 5.39
C THR A 148 4.19 3.12 6.50
N ALA A 149 5.12 3.14 7.45
CA ALA A 149 5.17 4.16 8.50
C ALA A 149 5.30 5.58 7.92
N ILE A 150 6.09 5.78 6.86
CA ILE A 150 6.19 7.08 6.19
C ILE A 150 4.88 7.47 5.47
N LEU A 151 4.13 6.50 4.91
CA LEU A 151 3.03 6.77 3.99
C LEU A 151 1.62 6.60 4.58
N PHE A 152 1.42 6.06 5.78
CA PHE A 152 0.06 5.81 6.28
C PHE A 152 -0.77 7.11 6.42
N GLN A 153 -0.12 8.24 6.71
CA GLN A 153 -0.76 9.56 6.81
C GLN A 153 -0.97 10.26 5.45
N LEU A 154 -0.56 9.66 4.34
CA LEU A 154 -0.43 10.34 3.04
C LEU A 154 -1.70 11.09 2.60
N LYS A 155 -2.90 10.63 3.00
CA LYS A 155 -4.19 11.24 2.62
C LYS A 155 -4.87 12.03 3.73
N TYR A 156 -4.19 12.31 4.84
CA TYR A 156 -4.79 12.93 6.03
C TYR A 156 -5.05 14.44 5.86
N LYS A 157 -4.31 15.12 4.97
CA LYS A 157 -4.45 16.57 4.73
C LYS A 157 -4.32 17.35 6.05
N ASN A 158 -5.34 18.12 6.44
CA ASN A 158 -5.37 18.89 7.68
C ASN A 158 -5.28 18.02 8.95
N ASN A 159 -5.57 16.72 8.85
CA ASN A 159 -5.47 15.78 9.97
C ASN A 159 -4.08 15.14 10.10
N THR A 160 -3.10 15.55 9.29
CA THR A 160 -1.75 14.99 9.35
C THR A 160 -1.08 15.38 10.66
N ASP A 161 -0.60 14.40 11.43
CA ASP A 161 0.35 14.61 12.52
C ASP A 161 1.72 14.92 11.89
N VAL A 162 1.99 16.22 11.77
CA VAL A 162 3.16 16.78 11.08
C VAL A 162 4.45 16.42 11.81
N GLU A 163 4.45 16.50 13.13
CA GLU A 163 5.60 16.17 13.97
C GLU A 163 5.98 14.69 13.79
N ARG A 164 5.00 13.79 13.75
CA ARG A 164 5.24 12.37 13.46
C ARG A 164 5.73 12.15 12.04
N LEU A 165 5.11 12.80 11.05
CA LEU A 165 5.53 12.70 9.65
C LEU A 165 7.01 13.08 9.50
N TYR A 166 7.40 14.24 10.02
CA TYR A 166 8.77 14.73 9.95
C TYR A 166 9.73 13.87 10.77
N ARG A 167 9.34 13.42 11.97
CA ARG A 167 10.13 12.47 12.76
C ARG A 167 10.45 11.19 11.99
N TYR A 168 9.44 10.58 11.35
CA TYR A 168 9.63 9.34 10.57
C TYR A 168 10.49 9.54 9.34
N ILE A 169 10.40 10.72 8.71
CA ILE A 169 11.30 11.09 7.62
C ILE A 169 12.74 11.22 8.13
N CYS A 170 12.98 11.91 9.24
CA CYS A 170 14.31 12.05 9.83
C CYS A 170 14.94 10.71 10.20
N LEU A 171 14.17 9.78 10.78
CA LEU A 171 14.63 8.41 11.09
C LEU A 171 15.07 7.62 9.85
N ASN A 172 14.65 8.06 8.65
CA ASN A 172 14.91 7.39 7.38
C ASN A 172 15.70 8.27 6.39
N ALA A 173 16.18 9.44 6.80
CA ALA A 173 16.80 10.44 5.93
C ALA A 173 18.05 9.90 5.22
N ASP A 174 18.87 9.14 5.94
CA ASP A 174 20.12 8.54 5.45
C ASP A 174 19.92 7.26 4.63
N SER A 175 18.66 6.81 4.47
CA SER A 175 18.37 5.57 3.75
C SER A 175 18.79 5.69 2.28
N LYS A 176 19.65 4.75 1.84
CA LYS A 176 20.06 4.60 0.44
C LYS A 176 19.01 3.86 -0.42
N GLU A 177 17.98 3.30 0.20
CA GLU A 177 16.92 2.57 -0.48
C GLU A 177 16.06 3.49 -1.35
N PHE A 178 15.99 3.20 -2.64
CA PHE A 178 15.22 3.97 -3.62
C PHE A 178 13.75 4.14 -3.20
N PHE A 179 13.12 3.08 -2.72
CA PHE A 179 11.70 3.11 -2.31
C PHE A 179 11.46 3.92 -1.04
N ILE A 180 12.44 4.02 -0.13
CA ILE A 180 12.33 4.88 1.05
C ILE A 180 12.47 6.34 0.64
N GLN A 181 13.47 6.67 -0.17
CA GLN A 181 13.66 8.04 -0.66
C GLN A 181 12.44 8.54 -1.45
N LYS A 182 11.84 7.68 -2.27
CA LYS A 182 10.58 7.96 -2.97
C LYS A 182 9.39 8.12 -2.01
N ALA A 183 9.32 7.33 -0.93
CA ALA A 183 8.28 7.46 0.07
C ALA A 183 8.33 8.82 0.77
N ILE A 184 9.52 9.22 1.24
CA ILE A 184 9.77 10.52 1.86
C ILE A 184 9.34 11.65 0.93
N GLY A 185 9.85 11.65 -0.30
CA GLY A 185 9.52 12.69 -1.28
C GLY A 185 8.03 12.73 -1.61
N TRP A 186 7.36 11.57 -1.68
CA TRP A 186 5.91 11.54 -1.93
C TRP A 186 5.10 12.05 -0.74
N ALA A 187 5.47 11.69 0.50
CA ALA A 187 4.80 12.17 1.69
C ALA A 187 4.90 13.70 1.81
N LEU A 188 6.10 14.26 1.62
CA LEU A 188 6.32 15.70 1.59
C LEU A 188 5.54 16.39 0.48
N ARG A 189 5.57 15.84 -0.75
CA ARG A 189 4.84 16.39 -1.89
C ARG A 189 3.33 16.40 -1.68
N GLU A 190 2.81 15.36 -1.06
CA GLU A 190 1.36 15.27 -0.83
C GLU A 190 0.95 16.22 0.30
N TYR A 191 1.75 16.32 1.37
CA TYR A 191 1.47 17.24 2.46
C TYR A 191 1.66 18.72 2.08
N SER A 192 2.56 19.03 1.15
CA SER A 192 2.76 20.42 0.67
C SER A 192 1.55 21.01 -0.05
N LYS A 193 0.61 20.16 -0.50
CA LYS A 193 -0.70 20.61 -1.01
C LYS A 193 -1.62 21.15 0.08
N THR A 194 -1.30 20.86 1.35
CA THR A 194 -2.03 21.31 2.53
C THR A 194 -1.26 22.44 3.22
N ASP A 195 0.01 22.20 3.54
CA ASP A 195 0.89 23.21 4.16
C ASP A 195 2.23 23.29 3.40
N PRO A 196 2.30 24.11 2.33
CA PRO A 196 3.52 24.27 1.54
C PRO A 196 4.64 24.98 2.32
N ALA A 197 4.31 25.87 3.25
CA ALA A 197 5.29 26.63 4.02
C ALA A 197 6.03 25.73 5.02
N SER A 198 5.28 24.87 5.72
CA SER A 198 5.87 23.87 6.63
C SER A 198 6.81 22.92 5.88
N VAL A 199 6.39 22.39 4.72
CA VAL A 199 7.24 21.48 3.94
C VAL A 199 8.50 22.17 3.42
N ARG A 200 8.40 23.42 2.95
CA ARG A 200 9.58 24.18 2.51
C ARG A 200 10.58 24.34 3.65
N LYS A 201 10.13 24.81 4.82
CA LYS A 201 10.98 24.97 6.00
C LYS A 201 11.62 23.65 6.42
N PHE A 202 10.87 22.55 6.40
CA PHE A 202 11.41 21.23 6.75
C PHE A 202 12.51 20.78 5.79
N ILE A 203 12.30 20.92 4.47
CA ILE A 203 13.31 20.56 3.46
C ILE A 203 14.57 21.42 3.58
N GLU A 204 14.44 22.73 3.85
CA GLU A 204 15.57 23.63 4.01
C GLU A 204 16.40 23.37 5.27
N SER A 205 15.79 22.76 6.30
CA SER A 205 16.42 22.53 7.61
C SER A 205 16.87 21.09 7.85
N THR A 206 16.61 20.17 6.92
CA THR A 206 16.90 18.73 7.07
C THR A 206 17.75 18.24 5.90
N ASP A 207 18.85 17.54 6.18
CA ASP A 207 19.62 16.88 5.12
C ASP A 207 18.83 15.66 4.62
N LEU A 208 18.45 15.70 3.35
CA LEU A 208 17.66 14.66 2.70
C LEU A 208 18.32 14.27 1.39
N ALA A 209 18.15 13.00 1.00
CA ALA A 209 18.58 12.55 -0.31
C ALA A 209 18.03 13.46 -1.43
N LYS A 210 18.87 13.79 -2.42
CA LYS A 210 18.51 14.65 -3.56
C LYS A 210 17.22 14.23 -4.25
N LEU A 211 16.96 12.91 -4.32
CA LEU A 211 15.72 12.37 -4.88
C LEU A 211 14.49 12.76 -4.05
N SER A 212 14.57 12.66 -2.72
CA SER A 212 13.50 13.03 -1.80
C SER A 212 13.19 14.52 -1.87
N VAL A 213 14.23 15.37 -1.87
CA VAL A 213 14.09 16.83 -2.04
C VAL A 213 13.37 17.15 -3.35
N ARG A 214 13.88 16.64 -4.49
CA ARG A 214 13.30 16.88 -5.82
C ARG A 214 11.85 16.45 -5.93
N GLU A 215 11.48 15.30 -5.36
CA GLU A 215 10.09 14.82 -5.38
C GLU A 215 9.20 15.66 -4.46
N GLY A 216 9.67 15.97 -3.25
CA GLY A 216 8.94 16.70 -2.21
C GLY A 216 8.69 18.16 -2.57
N SER A 217 9.65 18.80 -3.25
CA SER A 217 9.58 20.21 -3.64
C SER A 217 8.78 20.47 -4.93
N LYS A 218 8.11 19.46 -5.50
CA LYS A 218 7.43 19.59 -6.81
C LYS A 218 6.43 20.76 -6.91
N TYR A 219 5.84 21.17 -5.80
CA TYR A 219 4.80 22.22 -5.74
C TYR A 219 5.21 23.46 -4.93
N ILE A 220 6.47 23.57 -4.50
CA ILE A 220 6.94 24.63 -3.60
C ILE A 220 8.28 25.23 -4.04
#